data_AF-A0A2E7TRE9-F1
#
_entry.id   AF-A0A2E7TRE9-F1
#
_cell.length_a   1.000
_cell.length_b   1.000
_cell.length_c   1.000
_cell.angle_alpha   90.00
_cell.angle_beta   90.00
_cell.angle_gamma   90.00
#
_symmetry.space_group_name_H-M   'P 1'
#
loop_
_entity.id
_entity.type
_entity.pdbx_description
1 polymer ?
#
loop_
_entity_poly.entity_id
_entity_poly.type
_entity_poly.pdbx_seq_one_letter_code
_entity_poly.pdbx_strand_id
1 'polypeptide(L)'
;NKGIKIALTDRRESAKKEEDGTFATEVFYSEAGLTEFVQYIDSAREQLIPDVIYFEGEKNGVPVEVGMCYNTSYSENVHSYVNNINTYEGGTHLTGFRRGLTRTLKNFAEKSGLLAKLKFDINSDDFREGLTAIVSVKVAEPQFEGQTKTKLGNREVSAPVDQAVSEALSNYLEEHPSEAKTIVEKVILAAQARHAATKAREMVQRKNVMQVSGLPGKLSDCSSKDPALSEIYLVEGDSAGGTAKMGRNREFQAILPLRGKILNVEKAMQHKIFENEEIKNIYTALGVRIGTEEDSKALNTEKLRYHKIVIMCDADVDGSHISTLILTFFFRHMKELVEAGYIYIATPPLYLVKKGKQQEYCWNDDQRDLAIQKMKGAGNASSVGVQRYKGLGEMNAEQLWSTTMDPEARTLRQVNIGDAQEADRTFSMLMGDEVPPRREFIEENAQYANIDA
;
A
#
# COMPACT_ATOMS: atom_id res chain seq x y z
N ASN A 1 -24.30 12.24 -16.66
CA ASN A 1 -25.46 13.09 -17.06
C ASN A 1 -26.48 12.22 -17.76
N LYS A 2 -27.66 12.02 -17.16
CA LYS A 2 -28.72 11.17 -17.71
C LYS A 2 -29.15 11.69 -19.08
N GLY A 3 -29.22 10.80 -20.07
CA GLY A 3 -29.72 11.11 -21.41
C GLY A 3 -28.77 11.94 -22.29
N ILE A 4 -27.54 12.23 -21.85
CA ILE A 4 -26.54 12.90 -22.70
C ILE A 4 -25.63 11.83 -23.34
N LYS A 5 -25.61 11.80 -24.67
CA LYS A 5 -24.71 10.95 -25.46
C LYS A 5 -23.44 11.74 -25.80
N ILE A 6 -22.28 11.20 -25.43
CA ILE A 6 -20.97 11.76 -25.77
C ILE A 6 -20.26 10.76 -26.68
N ALA A 7 -19.77 11.22 -27.83
CA ALA A 7 -18.96 10.40 -28.73
C ALA A 7 -17.56 11.03 -28.86
N LEU A 8 -16.53 10.22 -28.64
CA LEU A 8 -15.13 10.59 -28.79
C LEU A 8 -14.56 9.84 -29.99
N THR A 9 -14.13 10.58 -31.01
CA THR A 9 -13.53 10.00 -32.23
C THR A 9 -12.08 10.47 -32.37
N ASP A 10 -11.14 9.52 -32.45
CA ASP A 10 -9.72 9.84 -32.67
C ASP A 10 -9.38 9.89 -34.17
N ARG A 11 -9.08 11.09 -34.66
CA ARG A 11 -8.77 11.34 -36.09
C ARG A 11 -7.27 11.33 -36.41
N ARG A 12 -6.40 10.94 -35.47
CA ARG A 12 -4.96 10.83 -35.73
C ARG A 12 -4.70 9.67 -36.70
N GLU A 13 -3.78 9.85 -37.65
CA GLU A 13 -3.42 8.80 -38.61
C GLU A 13 -2.80 7.55 -37.96
N SER A 14 -2.17 7.72 -36.79
CA SER A 14 -1.59 6.65 -35.99
C SER A 14 -2.59 5.89 -35.12
N ALA A 15 -3.85 6.32 -35.07
CA ALA A 15 -4.88 5.68 -34.26
C ALA A 15 -5.35 4.38 -34.95
N LYS A 16 -5.75 3.38 -34.14
CA LYS A 16 -6.37 2.15 -34.66
C LYS A 16 -7.62 2.56 -35.45
N LYS A 17 -7.74 2.06 -36.68
CA LYS A 17 -8.95 2.17 -37.48
C LYS A 17 -9.84 0.97 -37.22
N GLU A 18 -11.14 1.16 -37.31
CA GLU A 18 -12.08 0.03 -37.28
C GLU A 18 -11.97 -0.80 -38.57
N GLU A 19 -12.53 -2.02 -38.57
CA GLU A 19 -12.43 -2.95 -39.70
C GLU A 19 -13.03 -2.38 -41.00
N ASP A 20 -13.95 -1.43 -40.89
CA ASP A 20 -14.57 -0.70 -42.00
C ASP A 20 -13.77 0.51 -42.51
N GLY A 21 -12.59 0.77 -41.92
CA GLY A 21 -11.69 1.88 -42.27
C GLY A 21 -12.06 3.21 -41.63
N THR A 22 -13.08 3.25 -40.77
CA THR A 22 -13.45 4.45 -40.00
C THR A 22 -12.52 4.69 -38.82
N PHE A 23 -12.55 5.92 -38.30
CA PHE A 23 -11.78 6.31 -37.12
C PHE A 23 -12.40 5.70 -35.87
N ALA A 24 -11.57 5.11 -35.00
CA ALA A 24 -12.03 4.56 -33.72
C ALA A 24 -12.89 5.58 -32.96
N THR A 25 -14.12 5.17 -32.65
CA THR A 25 -15.09 6.01 -31.97
C THR A 25 -15.62 5.32 -30.72
N GLU A 26 -15.41 5.94 -29.56
CA GLU A 26 -16.01 5.50 -28.31
C GLU A 26 -17.27 6.31 -28.02
N VAL A 27 -18.34 5.61 -27.64
CA VAL A 27 -19.64 6.22 -27.35
C VAL A 27 -19.99 5.99 -25.89
N PHE A 28 -20.16 7.08 -25.15
CA PHE A 28 -20.58 7.10 -23.77
C PHE A 28 -22.04 7.55 -23.68
N TYR A 29 -22.89 6.73 -23.08
CA TYR A 29 -24.30 7.02 -22.85
C TYR A 29 -24.74 6.34 -21.56
N SER A 30 -25.58 7.02 -20.78
CA SER A 30 -26.06 6.53 -19.50
C SER A 30 -27.53 6.89 -19.31
N GLU A 31 -28.35 5.89 -18.98
CA GLU A 31 -29.79 6.06 -18.72
C GLU A 31 -30.04 6.28 -17.23
N ALA A 32 -29.46 5.44 -16.38
CA ALA A 32 -29.65 5.50 -14.94
C ALA A 32 -28.75 6.54 -14.24
N GLY A 33 -27.76 7.11 -14.92
CA GLY A 33 -26.93 8.19 -14.40
C GLY A 33 -25.97 7.73 -13.30
N LEU A 34 -26.15 8.23 -12.07
CA LEU A 34 -25.22 7.95 -10.97
C LEU A 34 -25.19 6.46 -10.58
N THR A 35 -26.30 5.73 -10.75
CA THR A 35 -26.38 4.30 -10.44
C THR A 35 -25.39 3.48 -11.28
N GLU A 36 -25.40 3.68 -12.60
CA GLU A 36 -24.43 3.06 -13.52
C GLU A 36 -23.01 3.52 -13.24
N PHE A 37 -22.83 4.79 -12.86
CA PHE A 37 -21.50 5.31 -12.58
C PHE A 37 -20.89 4.69 -11.31
N VAL A 38 -21.68 4.47 -10.26
CA VAL A 38 -21.24 3.73 -9.06
C VAL A 38 -20.86 2.30 -9.43
N GLN A 39 -21.68 1.60 -10.22
CA GLN A 39 -21.39 0.24 -10.67
C GLN A 39 -20.11 0.17 -11.52
N TYR A 40 -19.87 1.15 -12.39
CA TYR A 40 -18.65 1.24 -13.18
C TYR A 40 -17.41 1.44 -12.32
N ILE A 41 -17.47 2.31 -11.29
CA ILE A 41 -16.35 2.56 -10.39
C ILE A 41 -16.08 1.36 -9.47
N ASP A 42 -17.14 0.68 -9.03
CA ASP A 42 -17.05 -0.43 -8.09
C ASP A 42 -16.90 -1.80 -8.77
N SER A 43 -16.76 -1.86 -10.11
CA SER A 43 -16.81 -3.10 -10.89
C SER A 43 -15.72 -4.12 -10.55
N ALA A 44 -14.59 -3.67 -10.00
CA ALA A 44 -13.49 -4.53 -9.55
C ALA A 44 -13.72 -5.10 -8.14
N ARG A 45 -14.70 -4.59 -7.39
CA ARG A 45 -14.89 -4.90 -5.96
C ARG A 45 -16.12 -5.76 -5.74
N GLU A 46 -16.05 -6.63 -4.74
CA GLU A 46 -17.19 -7.45 -4.34
C GLU A 46 -18.19 -6.62 -3.53
N GLN A 47 -19.39 -6.44 -4.07
CA GLN A 47 -20.46 -5.66 -3.45
C GLN A 47 -21.08 -6.40 -2.26
N LEU A 48 -21.35 -5.66 -1.17
CA LEU A 48 -22.01 -6.18 0.03
C LEU A 48 -23.54 -6.22 -0.11
N ILE A 49 -24.08 -5.33 -0.93
CA ILE A 49 -25.52 -5.19 -1.19
C ILE A 49 -25.76 -5.36 -2.70
N PRO A 50 -26.88 -5.99 -3.09
CA PRO A 50 -27.16 -6.30 -4.50
C PRO A 50 -27.43 -5.04 -5.34
N ASP A 51 -28.06 -4.04 -4.74
CA ASP A 51 -28.50 -2.83 -5.43
C ASP A 51 -27.75 -1.59 -4.92
N VAL A 52 -27.51 -0.65 -5.84
CA VAL A 52 -26.93 0.66 -5.51
C VAL A 52 -28.01 1.52 -4.85
N ILE A 53 -27.69 2.06 -3.67
CA ILE A 53 -28.55 3.02 -2.97
C ILE A 53 -28.52 4.32 -3.77
N TYR A 54 -29.66 4.66 -4.38
CA TYR A 54 -29.83 5.89 -5.14
C TYR A 54 -30.92 6.76 -4.50
N PHE A 55 -30.63 8.04 -4.36
CA PHE A 55 -31.66 9.02 -4.02
C PHE A 55 -31.39 10.39 -4.64
N GLU A 56 -32.49 11.09 -4.89
CA GLU A 56 -32.53 12.46 -5.40
C GLU A 56 -33.47 13.27 -4.51
N GLY A 57 -33.04 14.44 -4.09
CA GLY A 57 -33.84 15.31 -3.23
C GLY A 57 -33.41 16.75 -3.32
N GLU A 58 -34.30 17.65 -2.92
CA GLU A 58 -34.02 19.08 -2.85
C GLU A 58 -34.32 19.58 -1.43
N LYS A 59 -33.34 20.25 -0.82
CA LYS A 59 -33.51 20.91 0.48
C LYS A 59 -32.97 22.33 0.38
N ASN A 60 -33.74 23.29 0.89
CA ASN A 60 -33.37 24.72 0.90
C ASN A 60 -32.86 25.24 -0.46
N GLY A 61 -33.46 24.81 -1.57
CA GLY A 61 -33.07 25.22 -2.92
C GLY A 61 -31.77 24.60 -3.45
N VAL A 62 -31.25 23.56 -2.77
CA VAL A 62 -30.06 22.81 -3.21
C VAL A 62 -30.49 21.40 -3.62
N PRO A 63 -30.50 21.10 -4.94
CA PRO A 63 -30.68 19.74 -5.43
C PRO A 63 -29.45 18.87 -5.12
N VAL A 64 -29.70 17.70 -4.57
CA VAL A 64 -28.72 16.71 -4.14
C VAL A 64 -29.08 15.36 -4.77
N GLU A 65 -28.13 14.78 -5.47
CA GLU A 65 -28.23 13.46 -6.09
C GLU A 65 -27.06 12.61 -5.59
N VAL A 66 -27.36 11.43 -5.05
CA VAL A 66 -26.33 10.54 -4.50
C VAL A 66 -26.58 9.11 -4.96
N GLY A 67 -25.52 8.47 -5.44
CA GLY A 67 -25.47 7.02 -5.60
C GLY A 67 -24.39 6.45 -4.68
N MET A 68 -24.67 5.36 -3.97
CA MET A 68 -23.68 4.69 -3.14
C MET A 68 -23.87 3.18 -3.06
N CYS A 69 -22.78 2.46 -2.84
CA CYS A 69 -22.78 1.06 -2.48
C CYS A 69 -21.73 0.79 -1.40
N TYR A 70 -21.92 -0.30 -0.66
CA TYR A 70 -20.90 -0.86 0.21
C TYR A 70 -20.28 -2.08 -0.46
N ASN A 71 -18.97 -2.26 -0.27
CA ASN A 71 -18.20 -3.39 -0.75
C ASN A 71 -17.33 -3.98 0.37
N THR A 72 -16.72 -5.13 0.10
CA THR A 72 -15.93 -5.86 1.10
C THR A 72 -14.59 -5.18 1.43
N SER A 73 -14.16 -4.19 0.66
CA SER A 73 -12.86 -3.52 0.81
C SER A 73 -12.76 -2.69 2.10
N TYR A 74 -11.54 -2.21 2.38
CA TYR A 74 -11.21 -1.39 3.56
C TYR A 74 -11.04 0.10 3.22
N SER A 75 -11.17 0.48 1.95
CA SER A 75 -10.96 1.85 1.48
C SER A 75 -12.28 2.59 1.28
N GLU A 76 -12.31 3.87 1.62
CA GLU A 76 -13.37 4.81 1.20
C GLU A 76 -13.07 5.28 -0.22
N ASN A 77 -14.05 5.20 -1.12
CA ASN A 77 -13.96 5.76 -2.46
C ASN A 77 -15.14 6.71 -2.76
N VAL A 78 -14.98 7.98 -2.38
CA VAL A 78 -16.04 8.98 -2.54
C VAL A 78 -15.65 10.02 -3.57
N HIS A 79 -16.42 10.11 -4.65
CA HIS A 79 -16.30 11.13 -5.68
C HIS A 79 -17.36 12.20 -5.47
N SER A 80 -16.98 13.48 -5.54
CA SER A 80 -17.89 14.58 -5.28
C SER A 80 -17.89 15.59 -6.42
N TYR A 81 -19.08 16.10 -6.75
CA TYR A 81 -19.31 16.97 -7.89
C TYR A 81 -20.22 18.13 -7.50
N VAL A 82 -19.88 19.34 -7.98
CA VAL A 82 -20.72 20.53 -7.88
C VAL A 82 -20.95 21.07 -9.27
N ASN A 83 -22.21 21.14 -9.74
CA ASN A 83 -22.54 21.58 -11.10
C ASN A 83 -21.71 20.85 -12.19
N ASN A 84 -21.55 19.53 -12.06
CA ASN A 84 -20.74 18.66 -12.93
C ASN A 84 -19.21 18.90 -12.89
N ILE A 85 -18.70 19.74 -11.98
CA ILE A 85 -17.26 19.92 -11.75
C ILE A 85 -16.83 19.00 -10.62
N ASN A 86 -15.79 18.18 -10.84
CA ASN A 86 -15.24 17.30 -9.81
C ASN A 86 -14.52 18.13 -8.73
N THR A 87 -14.96 17.98 -7.49
CA THR A 87 -14.33 18.59 -6.32
C THR A 87 -13.48 17.56 -5.58
N TYR A 88 -12.30 17.24 -6.12
CA TYR A 88 -11.44 16.18 -5.55
C TYR A 88 -10.84 16.54 -4.18
N GLU A 89 -10.74 17.82 -3.84
CA GLU A 89 -10.36 18.28 -2.49
C GLU A 89 -11.57 18.31 -1.52
N GLY A 90 -12.75 17.92 -2.00
CA GLY A 90 -13.99 17.86 -1.22
C GLY A 90 -14.67 19.22 -1.09
N GLY A 91 -15.17 19.51 0.11
CA GLY A 91 -15.88 20.76 0.39
C GLY A 91 -17.06 20.58 1.35
N THR A 92 -17.84 21.65 1.51
CA THR A 92 -18.95 21.71 2.47
C THR A 92 -20.06 20.69 2.19
N HIS A 93 -20.34 20.38 0.92
CA HIS A 93 -21.27 19.33 0.49
C HIS A 93 -20.79 17.95 0.93
N LEU A 94 -19.51 17.63 0.73
CA LEU A 94 -18.93 16.35 1.15
C LEU A 94 -18.96 16.20 2.68
N THR A 95 -18.65 17.28 3.42
CA THR A 95 -18.78 17.29 4.89
C THR A 95 -20.23 17.05 5.33
N GLY A 96 -21.20 17.67 4.64
CA GLY A 96 -22.63 17.45 4.89
C GLY A 96 -23.04 15.99 4.66
N PHE A 97 -22.63 15.42 3.52
CA PHE A 97 -22.85 14.01 3.18
C PHE A 97 -22.30 13.07 4.26
N ARG A 98 -21.03 13.24 4.64
CA ARG A 98 -20.37 12.41 5.66
C ARG A 98 -21.10 12.49 7.00
N ARG A 99 -21.55 13.69 7.41
CA ARG A 99 -22.29 13.87 8.65
C ARG A 99 -23.65 13.18 8.60
N GLY A 100 -24.40 13.33 7.50
CA GLY A 100 -25.71 12.70 7.32
C GLY A 100 -25.63 11.18 7.32
N LEU A 101 -24.67 10.62 6.58
CA LEU A 101 -24.39 9.19 6.53
C LEU A 101 -24.08 8.62 7.93
N THR A 102 -23.08 9.18 8.62
CA THR A 102 -22.65 8.70 9.94
C THR A 102 -23.77 8.78 10.96
N ARG A 103 -24.52 9.90 11.00
CA ARG A 103 -25.62 10.08 11.97
C ARG A 103 -26.74 9.07 11.74
N THR A 104 -27.16 8.89 10.48
CA THR A 104 -28.28 8.00 10.16
C THR A 104 -27.93 6.53 10.43
N LEU A 105 -26.76 6.06 9.99
CA LEU A 105 -26.32 4.69 10.26
C LEU A 105 -26.11 4.43 11.76
N LYS A 106 -25.55 5.40 12.50
CA LYS A 106 -25.38 5.28 13.95
C LYS A 106 -26.72 5.15 14.66
N ASN A 107 -27.70 6.01 14.33
CA ASN A 107 -29.04 5.94 14.91
C ASN A 107 -29.73 4.61 14.62
N PHE A 108 -29.58 4.07 13.41
CA PHE A 108 -30.12 2.76 13.04
C PHE A 108 -29.43 1.62 13.82
N ALA A 109 -28.10 1.67 13.94
CA ALA A 109 -27.33 0.68 14.69
C ALA A 109 -27.66 0.67 16.20
N GLU A 110 -27.92 1.84 16.79
CA GLU A 110 -28.39 1.97 18.18
C GLU A 110 -29.80 1.40 18.35
N LYS A 111 -30.76 1.77 17.48
CA LYS A 111 -32.15 1.29 17.54
C LYS A 111 -32.28 -0.23 17.34
N SER A 112 -31.46 -0.81 16.47
CA SER A 112 -31.44 -2.26 16.18
C SER A 112 -30.79 -3.10 17.30
N GLY A 113 -30.15 -2.48 18.29
CA GLY A 113 -29.51 -3.17 19.41
C GLY A 113 -28.22 -3.92 19.03
N LEU A 114 -27.75 -3.81 17.78
CA LEU A 114 -26.55 -4.48 17.27
C LEU A 114 -25.27 -3.99 18.00
N LEU A 115 -25.31 -2.76 18.52
CA LEU A 115 -24.21 -2.15 19.26
C LEU A 115 -24.08 -2.61 20.72
N ALA A 116 -25.09 -3.28 21.28
CA ALA A 116 -25.11 -3.62 22.71
C ALA A 116 -23.97 -4.58 23.14
N LYS A 117 -23.40 -5.32 22.19
CA LYS A 117 -22.28 -6.25 22.45
C LYS A 117 -20.90 -5.59 22.33
N LEU A 118 -20.81 -4.39 21.78
CA LEU A 118 -19.56 -3.65 21.62
C LEU A 118 -19.17 -2.97 22.93
N LYS A 119 -17.91 -3.14 23.33
CA LYS A 119 -17.35 -2.54 24.56
C LYS A 119 -16.58 -1.24 24.30
N PHE A 120 -16.69 -0.70 23.09
CA PHE A 120 -15.94 0.47 22.64
C PHE A 120 -16.74 1.27 21.62
N ASP A 121 -16.38 2.54 21.48
CA ASP A 121 -17.07 3.47 20.60
C ASP A 121 -16.70 3.26 19.13
N ILE A 122 -17.69 3.43 18.26
CA ILE A 122 -17.54 3.46 16.80
C ILE A 122 -17.20 4.90 16.37
N ASN A 123 -16.15 5.06 15.58
CA ASN A 123 -15.72 6.34 15.03
C ASN A 123 -16.46 6.63 13.70
N SER A 124 -16.51 7.91 13.30
CA SER A 124 -17.14 8.33 12.04
C SER A 124 -16.49 7.70 10.80
N ASP A 125 -15.18 7.41 10.86
CA ASP A 125 -14.43 6.72 9.80
C ASP A 125 -14.93 5.29 9.58
N ASP A 126 -15.34 4.58 10.64
CA ASP A 126 -15.76 3.18 10.57
C ASP A 126 -17.02 3.02 9.70
N PHE A 127 -17.86 4.06 9.63
CA PHE A 127 -19.05 4.08 8.78
C PHE A 127 -18.75 4.27 7.29
N ARG A 128 -17.53 4.71 6.93
CA ARG A 128 -17.12 4.99 5.55
C ARG A 128 -16.24 3.89 4.97
N GLU A 129 -15.83 2.93 5.78
CA GLU A 129 -14.99 1.83 5.34
C GLU A 129 -15.73 0.94 4.33
N GLY A 130 -15.15 0.76 3.13
CA GLY A 130 -15.77 -0.01 2.05
C GLY A 130 -16.92 0.72 1.34
N LEU A 131 -17.08 2.03 1.56
CA LEU A 131 -18.08 2.84 0.87
C LEU A 131 -17.54 3.32 -0.48
N THR A 132 -18.26 3.01 -1.56
CA THR A 132 -18.13 3.73 -2.83
C THR A 132 -19.33 4.65 -2.99
N ALA A 133 -19.11 5.95 -3.13
CA ALA A 133 -20.21 6.91 -3.29
C ALA A 133 -19.89 8.01 -4.29
N ILE A 134 -20.93 8.47 -4.98
CA ILE A 134 -20.90 9.60 -5.90
C ILE A 134 -21.90 10.62 -5.41
N VAL A 135 -21.41 11.80 -5.01
CA VAL A 135 -22.21 12.89 -4.47
C VAL A 135 -22.24 14.03 -5.48
N SER A 136 -23.40 14.30 -6.06
CA SER A 136 -23.60 15.39 -7.03
C SER A 136 -24.54 16.43 -6.44
N VAL A 137 -24.10 17.68 -6.36
CA VAL A 137 -24.92 18.80 -5.89
C VAL A 137 -25.01 19.90 -6.94
N LYS A 138 -26.17 20.55 -7.01
CA LYS A 138 -26.38 21.73 -7.86
C LYS A 138 -26.49 22.97 -6.99
N VAL A 139 -25.64 23.95 -7.23
CA VAL A 139 -25.57 25.18 -6.43
C VAL A 139 -25.68 26.38 -7.37
N ALA A 140 -26.60 27.31 -7.09
CA ALA A 140 -26.83 28.46 -7.95
C ALA A 140 -25.61 29.40 -8.03
N GLU A 141 -25.01 29.71 -6.87
CA GLU A 141 -23.83 30.58 -6.75
C GLU A 141 -22.69 29.85 -6.03
N PRO A 142 -21.97 28.93 -6.71
CA PRO A 142 -20.90 28.17 -6.08
C PRO A 142 -19.67 29.04 -5.84
N GLN A 143 -19.21 29.07 -4.59
CA GLN A 143 -17.97 29.69 -4.14
C GLN A 143 -16.95 28.58 -3.91
N PHE A 144 -15.81 28.65 -4.60
CA PHE A 144 -14.72 27.67 -4.46
C PHE A 144 -13.54 28.28 -3.72
N GLU A 145 -12.86 27.45 -2.93
CA GLU A 145 -11.56 27.79 -2.36
C GLU A 145 -10.47 27.59 -3.43
N GLY A 146 -9.62 28.60 -3.63
CA GLY A 146 -8.51 28.54 -4.57
C GLY A 146 -8.87 28.77 -6.05
N GLN A 147 -7.83 28.79 -6.90
CA GLN A 147 -7.96 29.12 -8.32
C GLN A 147 -8.52 27.96 -9.17
N THR A 148 -8.33 26.72 -8.73
CA THR A 148 -8.60 25.50 -9.51
C THR A 148 -10.03 24.97 -9.38
N LYS A 149 -10.94 25.65 -8.66
CA LYS A 149 -12.35 25.23 -8.42
C LYS A 149 -12.47 23.79 -7.85
N THR A 150 -11.57 23.44 -6.94
CA THR A 150 -11.36 22.06 -6.47
C THR A 150 -12.10 21.74 -5.18
N LYS A 151 -12.44 22.78 -4.40
CA LYS A 151 -13.09 22.63 -3.09
C LYS A 151 -14.23 23.62 -2.93
N LEU A 152 -15.40 23.14 -2.52
CA LEU A 152 -16.58 23.99 -2.28
C LEU A 152 -16.52 24.68 -0.91
N GLY A 153 -16.71 26.00 -0.90
CA GLY A 153 -16.66 26.85 0.30
C GLY A 153 -18.03 27.35 0.83
N ASN A 154 -19.13 27.15 0.09
CA ASN A 154 -20.47 27.57 0.51
C ASN A 154 -20.92 26.88 1.81
N ARG A 155 -20.91 27.59 2.94
CA ARG A 155 -21.24 27.01 4.27
C ARG A 155 -22.69 26.56 4.35
N GLU A 156 -23.57 27.24 3.64
CA GLU A 156 -25.01 27.00 3.54
C GLU A 156 -25.36 25.68 2.85
N VAL A 157 -24.45 25.05 2.10
CA VAL A 157 -24.70 23.79 1.38
C VAL A 157 -24.60 22.56 2.30
N SER A 158 -23.84 22.65 3.40
CA SER A 158 -23.59 21.48 4.27
C SER A 158 -24.86 20.96 4.95
N ALA A 159 -25.71 21.85 5.48
CA ALA A 159 -26.92 21.45 6.20
C ALA A 159 -28.02 20.86 5.30
N PRO A 160 -28.32 21.43 4.11
CA PRO A 160 -29.23 20.82 3.13
C PRO A 160 -28.82 19.42 2.70
N VAL A 161 -27.53 19.21 2.38
CA VAL A 161 -27.01 17.89 1.97
C VAL A 161 -27.15 16.88 3.11
N ASP A 162 -26.76 17.25 4.32
CA ASP A 162 -26.92 16.41 5.52
C ASP A 162 -28.39 16.00 5.74
N GLN A 163 -29.33 16.93 5.64
CA GLN A 163 -30.76 16.65 5.79
C GLN A 163 -31.30 15.73 4.69
N ALA A 164 -30.98 16.01 3.43
CA ALA A 164 -31.42 15.21 2.29
C ALA A 164 -30.91 13.77 2.38
N VAL A 165 -29.62 13.61 2.69
CA VAL A 165 -28.98 12.29 2.87
C VAL A 165 -29.57 11.57 4.07
N SER A 166 -29.76 12.26 5.21
CA SER A 166 -30.29 11.62 6.41
C SER A 166 -31.71 11.11 6.24
N GLU A 167 -32.59 11.87 5.57
CA GLU A 167 -33.97 11.47 5.31
C GLU A 167 -34.04 10.30 4.33
N ALA A 168 -33.40 10.42 3.16
CA ALA A 168 -33.42 9.38 2.14
C ALA A 168 -32.81 8.07 2.64
N LEU A 169 -31.67 8.14 3.33
CA LEU A 169 -31.02 6.96 3.88
C LEU A 169 -31.84 6.35 5.02
N SER A 170 -32.52 7.15 5.85
CA SER A 170 -33.38 6.60 6.90
C SER A 170 -34.53 5.80 6.30
N ASN A 171 -35.17 6.32 5.24
CA ASN A 171 -36.24 5.62 4.54
C ASN A 171 -35.72 4.32 3.93
N TYR A 172 -34.56 4.36 3.26
CA TYR A 172 -33.94 3.18 2.67
C TYR A 172 -33.67 2.08 3.69
N LEU A 173 -33.09 2.42 4.84
CA LEU A 173 -32.75 1.46 5.90
C LEU A 173 -34.00 0.84 6.55
N GLU A 174 -35.12 1.58 6.60
CA GLU A 174 -36.40 1.07 7.09
C GLU A 174 -37.09 0.15 6.07
N GLU A 175 -36.98 0.45 4.78
CA GLU A 175 -37.51 -0.38 3.69
C GLU A 175 -36.70 -1.67 3.46
N HIS A 176 -35.38 -1.63 3.69
CA HIS A 176 -34.44 -2.72 3.40
C HIS A 176 -33.68 -3.19 4.68
N PRO A 177 -34.38 -3.77 5.67
CA PRO A 177 -33.78 -4.09 6.97
C PRO A 177 -32.68 -5.16 6.90
N SER A 178 -32.73 -6.08 5.94
CA SER A 178 -31.69 -7.11 5.73
C SER A 178 -30.37 -6.49 5.28
N GLU A 179 -30.42 -5.59 4.30
CA GLU A 179 -29.25 -4.89 3.78
C GLU A 179 -28.69 -3.91 4.80
N ALA A 180 -29.57 -3.17 5.47
CA ALA A 180 -29.21 -2.27 6.56
C ALA A 180 -28.43 -3.01 7.66
N LYS A 181 -28.84 -4.24 8.00
CA LYS A 181 -28.13 -5.09 8.97
C LYS A 181 -26.75 -5.48 8.46
N THR A 182 -26.61 -5.91 7.20
CA THR A 182 -25.33 -6.24 6.58
C THR A 182 -24.35 -5.06 6.60
N ILE A 183 -24.83 -3.86 6.28
CA ILE A 183 -24.02 -2.63 6.32
C ILE A 183 -23.54 -2.38 7.76
N VAL A 184 -24.43 -2.44 8.75
CA VAL A 184 -24.05 -2.24 10.16
C VAL A 184 -23.06 -3.31 10.64
N GLU A 185 -23.22 -4.57 10.26
CA GLU A 185 -22.27 -5.65 10.58
C GLU A 185 -20.87 -5.36 10.02
N LYS A 186 -20.76 -4.85 8.79
CA LYS A 186 -19.50 -4.39 8.21
C LYS A 186 -18.88 -3.25 9.01
N VAL A 187 -19.67 -2.25 9.43
CA VAL A 187 -19.20 -1.14 10.28
C VAL A 187 -18.70 -1.65 11.64
N ILE A 188 -19.37 -2.64 12.24
CA ILE A 188 -18.95 -3.27 13.49
C ILE A 188 -17.61 -3.98 13.32
N LEU A 189 -17.42 -4.70 12.21
CA LEU A 189 -16.15 -5.36 11.87
C LEU A 189 -15.02 -4.34 11.68
N ALA A 190 -15.28 -3.24 10.98
CA ALA A 190 -14.34 -2.13 10.81
C ALA A 190 -13.93 -1.54 12.17
N ALA A 191 -14.91 -1.26 13.04
CA ALA A 191 -14.65 -0.73 14.37
C ALA A 191 -13.85 -1.69 15.26
N GLN A 192 -14.15 -3.00 15.20
CA GLN A 192 -13.36 -4.05 15.87
C GLN A 192 -11.92 -4.10 15.36
N ALA A 193 -11.74 -4.05 14.04
CA ALA A 193 -10.41 -4.05 13.41
C ALA A 193 -9.61 -2.81 13.83
N ARG A 194 -10.22 -1.62 13.82
CA ARG A 194 -9.60 -0.37 14.29
C ARG A 194 -9.21 -0.46 15.75
N HIS A 195 -10.11 -0.89 16.63
CA HIS A 195 -9.81 -0.99 18.06
C HIS A 195 -8.71 -2.02 18.32
N ALA A 196 -8.74 -3.16 17.64
CA ALA A 196 -7.67 -4.16 17.71
C ALA A 196 -6.34 -3.57 17.22
N ALA A 197 -6.34 -2.81 16.13
CA ALA A 197 -5.15 -2.12 15.61
C ALA A 197 -4.63 -1.03 16.56
N THR A 198 -5.50 -0.23 17.18
CA THR A 198 -5.11 0.77 18.19
C THR A 198 -4.53 0.09 19.42
N LYS A 199 -5.15 -0.97 19.92
CA LYS A 199 -4.64 -1.74 21.05
C LYS A 199 -3.28 -2.39 20.73
N ALA A 200 -3.13 -2.93 19.52
CA ALA A 200 -1.87 -3.49 19.04
C ALA A 200 -0.78 -2.40 18.94
N ARG A 201 -1.10 -1.24 18.36
CA ARG A 201 -0.21 -0.06 18.33
C ARG A 201 0.18 0.40 19.73
N GLU A 202 -0.76 0.52 20.65
CA GLU A 202 -0.49 0.89 22.05
C GLU A 202 0.37 -0.16 22.76
N MET A 203 0.17 -1.46 22.51
CA MET A 203 1.02 -2.52 23.07
C MET A 203 2.47 -2.42 22.57
N VAL A 204 2.67 -2.06 21.30
CA VAL A 204 4.00 -1.82 20.72
C VAL A 204 4.63 -0.56 21.32
N GLN A 205 3.85 0.50 21.55
CA GLN A 205 4.36 1.76 22.10
C GLN A 205 4.60 1.73 23.62
N ARG A 206 3.73 1.08 24.41
CA ARG A 206 3.84 1.03 25.89
C ARG A 206 4.98 0.17 26.39
N LYS A 207 5.39 -0.89 25.67
CA LYS A 207 6.59 -1.67 26.04
C LYS A 207 7.88 -0.83 26.06
N ASN A 208 7.90 0.34 25.42
CA ASN A 208 9.07 1.21 25.36
C ASN A 208 9.20 2.21 26.53
N VAL A 209 8.17 2.44 27.35
CA VAL A 209 8.17 3.55 28.34
C VAL A 209 8.74 3.14 29.71
N MET A 210 8.63 1.87 30.11
CA MET A 210 9.13 1.40 31.42
C MET A 210 10.40 0.52 31.37
N GLN A 211 10.92 0.20 30.18
CA GLN A 211 12.20 -0.49 30.02
C GLN A 211 13.13 0.35 29.14
N VAL A 212 14.14 0.96 29.76
CA VAL A 212 15.20 1.78 29.12
C VAL A 212 16.15 0.94 28.21
N SER A 213 15.76 -0.28 27.80
CA SER A 213 16.57 -1.16 26.94
C SER A 213 15.72 -2.16 26.13
N GLY A 214 14.62 -1.71 25.51
CA GLY A 214 13.65 -2.58 24.82
C GLY A 214 13.95 -2.89 23.35
N LEU A 215 15.21 -2.91 22.91
CA LEU A 215 15.52 -3.32 21.53
C LEU A 215 15.09 -4.78 21.30
N PRO A 216 14.67 -5.15 20.08
CA PRO A 216 14.34 -6.54 19.77
C PRO A 216 15.49 -7.46 20.20
N GLY A 217 15.21 -8.54 20.91
CA GLY A 217 16.27 -9.45 21.39
C GLY A 217 17.12 -10.08 20.27
N LYS A 218 16.62 -10.02 19.03
CA LYS A 218 17.32 -10.45 17.81
C LYS A 218 18.22 -9.37 17.20
N LEU A 219 17.97 -8.10 17.50
CA LEU A 219 18.72 -6.98 16.93
C LEU A 219 20.14 -7.01 17.50
N SER A 220 21.12 -7.11 16.61
CA SER A 220 22.50 -6.79 16.94
C SER A 220 22.72 -5.32 16.63
N ASP A 221 22.78 -4.47 17.65
CA ASP A 221 22.87 -3.02 17.47
C ASP A 221 24.28 -2.54 17.07
N CYS A 222 24.41 -1.31 16.58
CA CYS A 222 25.68 -0.60 16.39
C CYS A 222 26.00 0.31 17.58
N SER A 223 27.27 0.73 17.74
CA SER A 223 27.66 1.62 18.84
C SER A 223 27.41 3.10 18.55
N SER A 224 27.40 3.50 17.28
CA SER A 224 27.07 4.86 16.87
C SER A 224 25.61 5.17 17.21
N LYS A 225 25.39 6.42 17.64
CA LYS A 225 24.04 6.98 17.87
C LYS A 225 23.64 7.99 16.82
N ASP A 226 24.53 8.33 15.89
CA ASP A 226 24.23 9.23 14.80
C ASP A 226 23.43 8.49 13.72
N PRO A 227 22.17 8.86 13.45
CA PRO A 227 21.36 8.22 12.43
C PRO A 227 21.93 8.36 11.02
N ALA A 228 22.67 9.44 10.72
CA ALA A 228 23.21 9.70 9.39
C ALA A 228 24.35 8.74 9.02
N LEU A 229 25.12 8.31 10.02
CA LEU A 229 26.22 7.36 9.85
C LEU A 229 25.74 5.92 10.02
N SER A 230 24.70 5.71 10.82
CA SER A 230 24.23 4.38 11.19
C SER A 230 23.39 3.73 10.08
N GLU A 231 23.64 2.44 9.85
CA GLU A 231 22.98 1.61 8.86
C GLU A 231 22.41 0.36 9.52
N ILE A 232 21.26 -0.11 9.07
CA ILE A 232 20.66 -1.37 9.53
C ILE A 232 20.47 -2.34 8.36
N TYR A 233 20.89 -3.58 8.55
CA TYR A 233 20.69 -4.66 7.59
C TYR A 233 19.52 -5.54 8.03
N LEU A 234 18.51 -5.63 7.17
CA LEU A 234 17.40 -6.59 7.29
C LEU A 234 17.81 -7.86 6.55
N VAL A 235 18.13 -8.92 7.31
CA VAL A 235 18.75 -10.13 6.76
C VAL A 235 17.79 -11.29 6.77
N GLU A 236 17.77 -12.05 5.68
CA GLU A 236 16.99 -13.28 5.57
C GLU A 236 17.56 -14.40 6.47
N GLY A 237 16.83 -14.74 7.53
CA GLY A 237 17.16 -15.86 8.40
C GLY A 237 18.28 -15.60 9.43
N ASP A 238 18.31 -16.44 10.46
CA ASP A 238 19.31 -16.36 11.53
C ASP A 238 20.71 -16.79 11.05
N SER A 239 20.80 -17.64 10.02
CA SER A 239 22.07 -18.14 9.47
C SER A 239 22.86 -17.01 8.81
N ALA A 240 22.28 -16.35 7.81
CA ALA A 240 22.90 -15.19 7.18
C ALA A 240 23.05 -14.02 8.18
N GLY A 241 22.10 -13.85 9.11
CA GLY A 241 22.21 -12.89 10.20
C GLY A 241 23.44 -13.12 11.10
N GLY A 242 23.79 -14.39 11.38
CA GLY A 242 24.99 -14.77 12.12
C GLY A 242 26.28 -14.38 11.39
N THR A 243 26.38 -14.71 10.11
CA THR A 243 27.52 -14.33 9.26
C THR A 243 27.66 -12.81 9.15
N ALA A 244 26.56 -12.11 8.90
CA ALA A 244 26.53 -10.64 8.82
C ALA A 244 26.94 -10.00 10.15
N LYS A 245 26.49 -10.54 11.29
CA LYS A 245 26.90 -10.06 12.63
C LYS A 245 28.41 -10.18 12.86
N MET A 246 29.03 -11.23 12.33
CA MET A 246 30.47 -11.45 12.46
C MET A 246 31.28 -10.55 11.50
N GLY A 247 30.79 -10.34 10.27
CA GLY A 247 31.50 -9.57 9.24
C GLY A 247 31.31 -8.05 9.29
N ARG A 248 30.27 -7.56 9.97
CA ARG A 248 29.96 -6.12 10.01
C ARG A 248 31.01 -5.27 10.72
N ASN A 249 31.01 -3.98 10.39
CA ASN A 249 31.58 -2.97 11.26
C ASN A 249 30.59 -2.61 12.38
N ARG A 250 30.90 -3.00 13.61
CA ARG A 250 30.04 -2.80 14.80
C ARG A 250 29.85 -1.32 15.16
N GLU A 251 30.68 -0.44 14.64
CA GLU A 251 30.60 0.99 14.91
C GLU A 251 29.32 1.59 14.35
N PHE A 252 28.99 1.29 13.09
CA PHE A 252 27.87 1.92 12.39
C PHE A 252 26.87 0.95 11.74
N GLN A 253 27.11 -0.37 11.74
CA GLN A 253 26.19 -1.34 11.12
C GLN A 253 25.44 -2.18 12.15
N ALA A 254 24.12 -2.07 12.16
CA ALA A 254 23.19 -2.92 12.90
C ALA A 254 22.68 -4.08 12.03
N ILE A 255 22.37 -5.23 12.63
CA ILE A 255 21.85 -6.42 11.92
C ILE A 255 20.55 -6.86 12.59
N LEU A 256 19.47 -6.95 11.82
CA LEU A 256 18.19 -7.50 12.23
C LEU A 256 17.86 -8.73 11.37
N PRO A 257 18.02 -9.96 11.90
CA PRO A 257 17.60 -11.17 11.20
C PRO A 257 16.08 -11.33 11.25
N LEU A 258 15.49 -11.61 10.09
CA LEU A 258 14.05 -11.84 9.89
C LEU A 258 13.80 -13.34 9.71
N ARG A 259 12.81 -13.89 10.41
CA ARG A 259 12.49 -15.33 10.31
C ARG A 259 11.28 -15.57 9.43
N GLY A 260 11.47 -16.45 8.44
CA GLY A 260 10.42 -16.83 7.51
C GLY A 260 9.99 -15.67 6.60
N LYS A 261 8.89 -15.88 5.87
CA LYS A 261 8.32 -14.87 5.00
C LYS A 261 7.57 -13.83 5.82
N ILE A 262 7.79 -12.56 5.53
CA ILE A 262 7.05 -11.47 6.16
C ILE A 262 5.58 -11.57 5.79
N LEU A 263 4.71 -11.16 6.70
CA LEU A 263 3.27 -11.07 6.44
C LEU A 263 3.02 -10.11 5.27
N ASN A 264 2.29 -10.55 4.25
CA ASN A 264 1.85 -9.66 3.18
C ASN A 264 0.86 -8.63 3.74
N VAL A 265 1.31 -7.39 3.86
CA VAL A 265 0.52 -6.30 4.46
C VAL A 265 -0.57 -5.76 3.54
N GLU A 266 -0.48 -6.00 2.23
CA GLU A 266 -1.51 -5.58 1.27
C GLU A 266 -2.84 -6.32 1.53
N LYS A 267 -2.72 -7.62 1.84
CA LYS A 267 -3.85 -8.53 2.09
C LYS A 267 -4.24 -8.59 3.57
N ALA A 268 -3.33 -8.24 4.47
CA ALA A 268 -3.55 -8.41 5.90
C ALA A 268 -4.37 -7.29 6.51
N MET A 269 -5.30 -7.65 7.40
CA MET A 269 -6.00 -6.67 8.23
C MET A 269 -5.02 -5.93 9.16
N GLN A 270 -5.29 -4.65 9.40
CA GLN A 270 -4.41 -3.74 10.14
C GLN A 270 -3.99 -4.26 11.54
N HIS A 271 -4.87 -4.94 12.26
CA HIS A 271 -4.53 -5.52 13.57
C HIS A 271 -3.52 -6.66 13.47
N LYS A 272 -3.62 -7.53 12.45
CA LYS A 272 -2.68 -8.65 12.24
C LYS A 272 -1.29 -8.15 11.90
N ILE A 273 -1.20 -7.03 11.16
CA ILE A 273 0.06 -6.36 10.84
C ILE A 273 0.77 -5.94 12.13
N PHE A 274 0.07 -5.26 13.04
CA PHE A 274 0.66 -4.82 14.30
C PHE A 274 0.84 -5.93 15.33
N GLU A 275 0.18 -7.07 15.19
CA GLU A 275 0.40 -8.25 16.01
C GLU A 275 1.59 -9.10 15.54
N ASN A 276 2.02 -8.94 14.29
CA ASN A 276 3.14 -9.68 13.74
C ASN A 276 4.48 -9.28 14.38
N GLU A 277 5.20 -10.27 14.93
CA GLU A 277 6.44 -10.04 15.68
C GLU A 277 7.57 -9.46 14.81
N GLU A 278 7.71 -9.88 13.54
CA GLU A 278 8.77 -9.35 12.67
C GLU A 278 8.52 -7.88 12.31
N ILE A 279 7.26 -7.51 12.04
CA ILE A 279 6.88 -6.11 11.81
C ILE A 279 7.12 -5.28 13.08
N LYS A 280 6.69 -5.75 14.26
CA LYS A 280 6.99 -5.06 15.54
C LYS A 280 8.49 -4.87 15.75
N ASN A 281 9.30 -5.87 15.42
CA ASN A 281 10.75 -5.79 15.54
C ASN A 281 11.33 -4.71 14.62
N ILE A 282 10.82 -4.57 13.38
CA ILE A 282 11.25 -3.51 12.45
C ILE A 282 10.90 -2.12 13.03
N TYR A 283 9.65 -1.90 13.47
CA TYR A 283 9.25 -0.62 14.10
C TYR A 283 10.16 -0.27 15.29
N THR A 284 10.39 -1.25 16.17
CA THR A 284 11.17 -1.06 17.40
C THR A 284 12.65 -0.84 17.09
N ALA A 285 13.21 -1.57 16.10
CA ALA A 285 14.60 -1.41 15.69
C ALA A 285 14.84 -0.02 15.09
N LEU A 286 13.99 0.42 14.17
CA LEU A 286 14.11 1.72 13.50
C LEU A 286 13.82 2.90 14.44
N GLY A 287 13.07 2.68 15.53
CA GLY A 287 12.69 3.74 16.48
C GLY A 287 11.51 4.58 16.00
N VAL A 288 10.84 4.17 14.92
CA VAL A 288 9.69 4.88 14.34
C VAL A 288 8.38 4.49 15.02
N ARG A 289 7.42 5.41 15.01
CA ARG A 289 6.09 5.20 15.62
C ARG A 289 5.01 5.63 14.65
N ILE A 290 3.81 5.10 14.82
CA ILE A 290 2.63 5.54 14.08
C ILE A 290 1.85 6.51 14.95
N GLY A 291 1.49 7.65 14.37
CA GLY A 291 0.80 8.76 15.01
C GLY A 291 1.76 9.93 15.29
N THR A 292 1.42 11.09 14.77
CA THR A 292 1.93 12.40 15.20
C THR A 292 0.88 13.11 16.07
N GLU A 293 1.22 14.24 16.69
CA GLU A 293 0.24 15.04 17.45
C GLU A 293 -0.92 15.53 16.57
N GLU A 294 -0.68 15.66 15.26
CA GLU A 294 -1.63 16.16 14.27
C GLU A 294 -2.37 15.06 13.50
N ASP A 295 -1.73 13.90 13.26
CA ASP A 295 -2.33 12.78 12.53
C ASP A 295 -2.03 11.42 13.17
N SER A 296 -3.08 10.76 13.65
CA SER A 296 -3.04 9.41 14.24
C SER A 296 -2.58 8.28 13.30
N LYS A 297 -2.45 8.55 11.99
CA LYS A 297 -2.04 7.59 10.96
C LYS A 297 -0.66 7.87 10.37
N ALA A 298 -0.10 9.07 10.52
CA ALA A 298 1.20 9.45 9.96
C ALA A 298 2.37 8.72 10.64
N LEU A 299 3.47 8.50 9.90
CA LEU A 299 4.70 7.94 10.47
C LEU A 299 5.50 9.04 11.19
N ASN A 300 5.74 8.88 12.49
CA ASN A 300 6.67 9.71 13.23
C ASN A 300 8.10 9.16 13.07
N THR A 301 8.96 9.97 12.45
CA THR A 301 10.36 9.69 12.14
C THR A 301 11.36 10.45 13.02
N GLU A 302 10.91 11.22 14.02
CA GLU A 302 11.77 12.06 14.88
C GLU A 302 12.83 11.26 15.64
N LYS A 303 12.51 10.00 15.96
CA LYS A 303 13.41 9.08 16.68
C LYS A 303 13.99 8.00 15.76
N LEU A 304 14.01 8.24 14.45
CA LEU A 304 14.61 7.34 13.48
C LEU A 304 16.09 7.15 13.81
N ARG A 305 16.52 5.89 13.89
CA ARG A 305 17.87 5.51 14.34
C ARG A 305 18.86 5.28 13.20
N TYR A 306 18.39 5.05 11.98
CA TYR A 306 19.22 4.68 10.83
C TYR A 306 18.71 5.38 9.58
N HIS A 307 19.58 6.13 8.89
CA HIS A 307 19.28 6.76 7.60
C HIS A 307 19.58 5.84 6.41
N LYS A 308 20.17 4.66 6.66
CA LYS A 308 20.26 3.61 5.63
C LYS A 308 19.71 2.30 6.15
N ILE A 309 18.68 1.83 5.48
CA ILE A 309 18.01 0.56 5.73
C ILE A 309 18.31 -0.32 4.51
N VAL A 310 19.14 -1.33 4.71
CA VAL A 310 19.62 -2.22 3.65
C VAL A 310 18.90 -3.56 3.74
N ILE A 311 18.15 -3.92 2.71
CA ILE A 311 17.52 -5.22 2.54
C ILE A 311 18.57 -6.16 1.96
N MET A 312 18.91 -7.21 2.70
CA MET A 312 19.92 -8.20 2.31
C MET A 312 19.31 -9.60 2.34
N CYS A 313 18.78 -10.01 1.20
CA CYS A 313 18.15 -11.31 0.96
C CYS A 313 18.98 -12.16 0.01
N ASP A 314 18.70 -13.47 -0.01
CA ASP A 314 19.39 -14.41 -0.88
C ASP A 314 19.06 -14.16 -2.36
N ALA A 315 20.00 -14.49 -3.26
CA ALA A 315 19.86 -14.32 -4.70
C ALA A 315 19.06 -15.47 -5.35
N ASP A 316 17.94 -15.83 -4.72
CA ASP A 316 17.04 -16.89 -5.15
C ASP A 316 15.57 -16.40 -5.25
N VAL A 317 14.67 -17.33 -5.52
CA VAL A 317 13.23 -17.04 -5.66
C VAL A 317 12.58 -16.63 -4.33
N ASP A 318 13.06 -17.16 -3.21
CA ASP A 318 12.51 -16.87 -1.88
C ASP A 318 13.00 -15.50 -1.37
N GLY A 319 14.28 -15.18 -1.58
CA GLY A 319 14.85 -13.87 -1.26
C GLY A 319 14.24 -12.75 -2.11
N SER A 320 13.93 -13.02 -3.38
CA SER A 320 13.17 -12.10 -4.23
C SER A 320 11.76 -11.85 -3.68
N HIS A 321 11.07 -12.91 -3.24
CA HIS A 321 9.75 -12.80 -2.63
C HIS A 321 9.79 -12.00 -1.31
N ILE A 322 10.76 -12.28 -0.43
CA ILE A 322 10.92 -11.55 0.84
C ILE A 322 11.23 -10.07 0.57
N SER A 323 12.10 -9.78 -0.40
CA SER A 323 12.39 -8.41 -0.83
C SER A 323 11.12 -7.69 -1.26
N THR A 324 10.27 -8.32 -2.08
CA THR A 324 8.98 -7.75 -2.50
C THR A 324 8.04 -7.49 -1.31
N LEU A 325 7.96 -8.42 -0.35
CA LEU A 325 7.14 -8.23 0.87
C LEU A 325 7.64 -7.06 1.73
N ILE A 326 8.97 -6.93 1.89
CA ILE A 326 9.58 -5.82 2.63
C ILE A 326 9.32 -4.49 1.91
N LEU A 327 9.49 -4.44 0.59
CA LEU A 327 9.23 -3.24 -0.21
C LEU A 327 7.77 -2.83 -0.14
N THR A 328 6.85 -3.79 -0.21
CA THR A 328 5.40 -3.55 -0.04
C THR A 328 5.13 -2.95 1.34
N PHE A 329 5.75 -3.49 2.39
CA PHE A 329 5.63 -2.95 3.74
C PHE A 329 6.14 -1.50 3.86
N PHE A 330 7.33 -1.20 3.35
CA PHE A 330 7.86 0.16 3.37
C PHE A 330 6.99 1.12 2.54
N PHE A 331 6.53 0.70 1.36
CA PHE A 331 5.68 1.54 0.52
C PHE A 331 4.32 1.87 1.18
N ARG A 332 3.67 0.88 1.83
CA ARG A 332 2.33 1.05 2.43
C ARG A 332 2.34 1.72 3.80
N HIS A 333 3.38 1.51 4.61
CA HIS A 333 3.40 1.94 6.00
C HIS A 333 4.52 2.91 6.37
N MET A 334 5.53 3.06 5.52
CA MET A 334 6.68 3.92 5.79
C MET A 334 7.16 4.63 4.52
N LYS A 335 6.20 5.13 3.73
CA LYS A 335 6.44 5.73 2.42
C LYS A 335 7.45 6.88 2.52
N GLU A 336 7.39 7.64 3.60
CA GLU A 336 8.26 8.76 3.91
C GLU A 336 9.74 8.36 3.95
N LEU A 337 10.06 7.13 4.40
CA LEU A 337 11.43 6.62 4.40
C LEU A 337 11.92 6.25 2.99
N VAL A 338 11.01 5.82 2.12
CA VAL A 338 11.32 5.55 0.70
C VAL A 338 11.54 6.87 -0.03
N GLU A 339 10.68 7.87 0.20
CA GLU A 339 10.81 9.21 -0.39
C GLU A 339 12.06 9.95 0.10
N ALA A 340 12.46 9.75 1.36
CA ALA A 340 13.72 10.25 1.90
C ALA A 340 14.97 9.53 1.33
N GLY A 341 14.79 8.47 0.54
CA GLY A 341 15.88 7.71 -0.07
C GLY A 341 16.68 6.88 0.94
N TYR A 342 16.05 6.43 2.04
CA TYR A 342 16.72 5.65 3.09
C TYR A 342 16.71 4.15 2.85
N ILE A 343 15.95 3.66 1.86
CA ILE A 343 15.80 2.23 1.58
C ILE A 343 16.75 1.78 0.46
N TYR A 344 17.49 0.71 0.72
CA TYR A 344 18.48 0.15 -0.20
C TYR A 344 18.32 -1.37 -0.30
N ILE A 345 18.71 -1.94 -1.43
CA ILE A 345 18.81 -3.38 -1.64
C ILE A 345 20.28 -3.74 -1.87
N ALA A 346 20.80 -4.67 -1.07
CA ALA A 346 22.14 -5.21 -1.24
C ALA A 346 22.24 -6.04 -2.52
N THR A 347 23.40 -6.00 -3.18
CA THR A 347 23.69 -6.82 -4.36
C THR A 347 24.89 -7.73 -4.08
N PRO A 348 24.68 -8.89 -3.43
CA PRO A 348 25.74 -9.87 -3.26
C PRO A 348 26.19 -10.45 -4.61
N PRO A 349 27.44 -10.93 -4.73
CA PRO A 349 27.93 -11.55 -5.96
C PRO A 349 27.29 -12.91 -6.19
N LEU A 350 27.05 -13.25 -7.46
CA LEU A 350 26.48 -14.55 -7.86
C LEU A 350 27.55 -15.63 -8.01
N TYR A 351 28.78 -15.24 -8.36
CA TYR A 351 29.87 -16.17 -8.65
C TYR A 351 31.18 -15.75 -8.00
N LEU A 352 31.99 -16.75 -7.64
CA LEU A 352 33.41 -16.63 -7.34
C LEU A 352 34.19 -17.45 -8.37
N VAL A 353 35.01 -16.77 -9.16
CA VAL A 353 35.88 -17.39 -10.17
C VAL A 353 37.30 -17.45 -9.59
N LYS A 354 37.91 -18.64 -9.58
CA LYS A 354 39.21 -18.88 -8.95
C LYS A 354 40.13 -19.74 -9.80
N LYS A 355 41.39 -19.33 -9.91
CA LYS A 355 42.47 -20.14 -10.50
C LYS A 355 43.77 -19.95 -9.72
N GLY A 356 44.21 -21.00 -9.02
CA GLY A 356 45.37 -20.93 -8.14
C GLY A 356 45.19 -19.89 -7.03
N LYS A 357 46.00 -18.82 -7.05
CA LYS A 357 45.92 -17.70 -6.09
C LYS A 357 45.04 -16.53 -6.56
N GLN A 358 44.64 -16.49 -7.83
CA GLN A 358 43.77 -15.45 -8.35
C GLN A 358 42.30 -15.79 -8.06
N GLN A 359 41.56 -14.80 -7.58
CA GLN A 359 40.13 -14.89 -7.32
C GLN A 359 39.43 -13.60 -7.73
N GLU A 360 38.23 -13.70 -8.27
CA GLU A 360 37.42 -12.57 -8.75
C GLU A 360 35.94 -12.87 -8.49
N TYR A 361 35.22 -11.90 -7.90
CA TYR A 361 33.78 -11.99 -7.66
C TYR A 361 33.02 -11.42 -8.86
N CYS A 362 31.92 -12.06 -9.24
CA CYS A 362 31.12 -11.66 -10.39
C CYS A 362 29.64 -11.58 -10.01
N TRP A 363 28.95 -10.55 -10.52
CA TRP A 363 27.55 -10.23 -10.23
C TRP A 363 26.59 -10.64 -11.35
N ASN A 364 27.09 -11.00 -12.52
CA ASN A 364 26.28 -11.49 -13.64
C ASN A 364 27.06 -12.52 -14.47
N ASP A 365 26.36 -13.17 -15.39
CA ASP A 365 26.90 -14.22 -16.26
C ASP A 365 28.00 -13.68 -17.19
N ASP A 366 27.85 -12.45 -17.71
CA ASP A 366 28.84 -11.82 -18.59
C ASP A 366 30.18 -11.60 -17.86
N GLN A 367 30.13 -11.08 -16.63
CA GLN A 367 31.31 -10.89 -15.78
C GLN A 367 31.97 -12.23 -15.44
N ARG A 368 31.18 -13.26 -15.17
CA ARG A 368 31.69 -14.62 -14.94
C ARG A 368 32.44 -15.11 -16.17
N ASP A 369 31.86 -14.98 -17.35
CA ASP A 369 32.44 -15.49 -18.60
C ASP A 369 33.71 -14.72 -18.99
N LEU A 370 33.72 -13.39 -18.79
CA LEU A 370 34.91 -12.57 -18.94
C LEU A 370 36.02 -12.94 -17.95
N ALA A 371 35.68 -13.15 -16.68
CA ALA A 371 36.64 -13.58 -15.66
C ALA A 371 37.22 -14.97 -15.98
N ILE A 372 36.39 -15.90 -16.45
CA ILE A 372 36.84 -17.22 -16.93
C ILE A 372 37.81 -17.06 -18.10
N GLN A 373 37.49 -16.25 -19.11
CA GLN A 373 38.38 -16.03 -20.27
C GLN A 373 39.72 -15.42 -19.85
N LYS A 374 39.69 -14.41 -18.98
CA LYS A 374 40.86 -13.73 -18.42
C LYS A 374 41.76 -14.68 -17.63
N MET A 375 41.19 -15.50 -16.75
CA MET A 375 41.96 -16.44 -15.92
C MET A 375 42.40 -17.69 -16.68
N LYS A 376 41.62 -18.14 -17.68
CA LYS A 376 41.96 -19.26 -18.56
C LYS A 376 43.25 -18.97 -19.34
N GLY A 377 43.40 -17.77 -19.89
CA GLY A 377 44.49 -17.44 -20.80
C GLY A 377 44.50 -18.40 -22.01
N ALA A 378 45.64 -19.03 -22.28
CA ALA A 378 45.77 -20.05 -23.33
C ALA A 378 45.34 -21.48 -22.89
N GLY A 379 44.94 -21.69 -21.63
CA GLY A 379 44.53 -23.00 -21.10
C GLY A 379 43.09 -23.36 -21.45
N ASN A 380 42.51 -24.39 -20.79
CA ASN A 380 41.09 -24.76 -20.93
C ASN A 380 40.20 -24.08 -19.88
N ALA A 381 38.93 -23.80 -20.22
CA ALA A 381 37.98 -23.17 -19.29
C ALA A 381 37.73 -24.03 -18.03
N SER A 382 37.80 -25.35 -18.16
CA SER A 382 37.70 -26.30 -17.04
C SER A 382 38.84 -26.22 -16.02
N SER A 383 39.93 -25.50 -16.32
CA SER A 383 41.01 -25.22 -15.37
C SER A 383 40.70 -24.08 -14.39
N VAL A 384 39.57 -23.38 -14.58
CA VAL A 384 39.10 -22.29 -13.74
C VAL A 384 37.96 -22.82 -12.87
N GLY A 385 38.11 -22.74 -11.55
CA GLY A 385 37.04 -23.08 -10.61
C GLY A 385 36.00 -21.98 -10.57
N VAL A 386 34.73 -22.35 -10.70
CA VAL A 386 33.60 -21.42 -10.56
C VAL A 386 32.70 -21.93 -9.45
N GLN A 387 32.56 -21.12 -8.41
CA GLN A 387 31.60 -21.35 -7.33
C GLN A 387 30.42 -20.40 -7.54
N ARG A 388 29.20 -20.94 -7.57
CA ARG A 388 27.97 -20.15 -7.57
C ARG A 388 27.44 -20.04 -6.16
N TYR A 389 27.19 -18.82 -5.70
CA TYR A 389 26.51 -18.59 -4.43
C TYR A 389 25.00 -18.70 -4.64
N LYS A 390 24.33 -19.53 -3.84
CA LYS A 390 22.87 -19.62 -3.83
C LYS A 390 22.23 -18.84 -2.69
N GLY A 391 22.92 -18.81 -1.54
CA GLY A 391 22.49 -18.04 -0.38
C GLY A 391 23.66 -17.36 0.32
N LEU A 392 23.35 -16.30 1.06
CA LEU A 392 24.32 -15.50 1.81
C LEU A 392 25.02 -16.30 2.91
N GLY A 393 24.37 -17.36 3.42
CA GLY A 393 24.96 -18.27 4.41
C GLY A 393 26.12 -19.13 3.89
N GLU A 394 26.31 -19.23 2.56
CA GLU A 394 27.45 -19.93 1.95
C GLU A 394 28.73 -19.09 1.96
N MET A 395 28.61 -17.79 2.19
CA MET A 395 29.74 -16.88 2.30
C MET A 395 30.25 -16.85 3.74
N ASN A 396 31.58 -16.78 3.91
CA ASN A 396 32.13 -16.48 5.23
C ASN A 396 32.04 -14.97 5.53
N ALA A 397 32.30 -14.59 6.78
CA ALA A 397 32.17 -13.20 7.25
C ALA A 397 33.05 -12.20 6.47
N GLU A 398 34.29 -12.59 6.12
CA GLU A 398 35.22 -11.73 5.37
C GLU A 398 34.77 -11.54 3.91
N GLN A 399 34.25 -12.61 3.30
CA GLN A 399 33.69 -12.57 1.95
C GLN A 399 32.45 -11.67 1.91
N LEU A 400 31.55 -11.81 2.87
CA LEU A 400 30.34 -11.01 2.94
C LEU A 400 30.68 -9.52 3.17
N TRP A 401 31.65 -9.23 4.03
CA TRP A 401 32.17 -7.88 4.24
C TRP A 401 32.69 -7.26 2.94
N SER A 402 33.74 -7.87 2.37
CA SER A 402 34.49 -7.32 1.23
C SER A 402 33.69 -7.19 -0.07
N THR A 403 32.56 -7.88 -0.17
CA THR A 403 31.73 -7.85 -1.39
C THR A 403 30.44 -7.04 -1.24
N THR A 404 29.81 -7.06 -0.07
CA THR A 404 28.41 -6.64 0.08
C THR A 404 28.19 -5.63 1.22
N MET A 405 29.05 -5.61 2.24
CA MET A 405 28.84 -4.76 3.42
C MET A 405 29.83 -3.60 3.54
N ASP A 406 31.03 -3.72 2.96
CA ASP A 406 32.07 -2.70 2.98
C ASP A 406 31.64 -1.46 2.19
N PRO A 407 31.48 -0.27 2.81
CA PRO A 407 31.10 0.95 2.10
C PRO A 407 32.01 1.34 0.94
N GLU A 408 33.29 0.94 0.95
CA GLU A 408 34.24 1.27 -0.10
C GLU A 408 34.12 0.37 -1.34
N ALA A 409 33.64 -0.86 -1.17
CA ALA A 409 33.62 -1.88 -2.23
C ALA A 409 32.20 -2.31 -2.65
N ARG A 410 31.20 -2.12 -1.80
CA ARG A 410 29.84 -2.60 -2.05
C ARG A 410 29.12 -1.75 -3.10
N THR A 411 28.16 -2.40 -3.76
CA THR A 411 27.13 -1.71 -4.56
C THR A 411 25.78 -1.89 -3.86
N LEU A 412 25.03 -0.80 -3.72
CA LEU A 412 23.67 -0.81 -3.18
C LEU A 412 22.73 -0.22 -4.22
N ARG A 413 21.55 -0.81 -4.37
CA ARG A 413 20.47 -0.24 -5.19
C ARG A 413 19.56 0.58 -4.29
N GLN A 414 19.56 1.90 -4.45
CA GLN A 414 18.64 2.78 -3.73
C GLN A 414 17.23 2.65 -4.32
N VAL A 415 16.23 2.51 -3.45
CA VAL A 415 14.82 2.40 -3.83
C VAL A 415 14.22 3.79 -3.84
N ASN A 416 13.66 4.18 -4.99
CA ASN A 416 12.99 5.47 -5.18
C ASN A 416 11.58 5.24 -5.71
N ILE A 417 10.66 6.17 -5.42
CA ILE A 417 9.31 6.19 -5.99
C ILE A 417 9.35 7.15 -7.19
N GLY A 418 9.25 6.62 -8.40
CA GLY A 418 9.14 7.42 -9.63
C GLY A 418 7.74 7.98 -9.80
N ASP A 419 6.78 7.09 -10.05
CA ASP A 419 5.35 7.39 -10.08
C ASP A 419 4.65 6.66 -8.93
N ALA A 420 4.10 7.43 -7.99
CA ALA A 420 3.41 6.87 -6.84
C ALA A 420 2.10 6.16 -7.22
N GLN A 421 1.39 6.61 -8.26
CA GLN A 421 0.14 5.99 -8.72
C GLN A 421 0.43 4.67 -9.44
N GLU A 422 1.45 4.65 -10.29
CA GLU A 422 1.87 3.42 -10.96
C GLU A 422 2.37 2.39 -9.95
N ALA A 423 3.23 2.81 -9.00
CA ALA A 423 3.70 1.93 -7.93
C ALA A 423 2.54 1.36 -7.10
N ASP A 424 1.55 2.20 -6.75
CA ASP A 424 0.36 1.80 -6.02
C ASP A 424 -0.43 0.72 -6.77
N ARG A 425 -0.69 0.95 -8.06
CA ARG A 425 -1.35 0.00 -8.95
C ARG A 425 -0.58 -1.32 -9.03
N THR A 426 0.74 -1.27 -9.19
CA THR A 426 1.59 -2.47 -9.28
C THR A 426 1.56 -3.27 -7.98
N PHE A 427 1.69 -2.63 -6.82
CA PHE A 427 1.61 -3.32 -5.53
C PHE A 427 0.23 -3.93 -5.29
N SER A 428 -0.85 -3.22 -5.60
CA SER A 428 -2.21 -3.76 -5.44
C SER A 428 -2.47 -4.95 -6.36
N MET A 429 -1.99 -4.93 -7.61
CA MET A 429 -2.09 -6.06 -8.53
C MET A 429 -1.26 -7.27 -8.07
N LEU A 430 0.01 -7.06 -7.73
CA LEU A 430 0.94 -8.15 -7.40
C LEU A 430 0.71 -8.73 -6.00
N MET A 431 0.29 -7.91 -5.04
CA MET A 431 0.21 -8.28 -3.62
C MET A 431 -1.21 -8.31 -3.07
N GLY A 432 -2.21 -7.81 -3.80
CA GLY A 432 -3.61 -7.76 -3.36
C GLY A 432 -4.34 -9.11 -3.36
N ASP A 433 -5.66 -9.05 -3.33
CA ASP A 433 -6.51 -10.25 -3.29
C ASP A 433 -6.93 -10.77 -4.67
N GLU A 434 -6.91 -9.90 -5.68
CA GLU A 434 -7.36 -10.24 -7.03
C GLU A 434 -6.34 -11.13 -7.76
N VAL A 435 -6.77 -12.35 -8.09
CA VAL A 435 -5.97 -13.34 -8.82
C VAL A 435 -5.93 -13.09 -10.33
N PRO A 436 -7.05 -12.73 -11.01
CA PRO A 436 -7.05 -12.61 -12.47
C PRO A 436 -6.05 -11.58 -13.02
N PRO A 437 -6.02 -10.31 -12.53
CA PRO A 437 -5.10 -9.30 -13.04
C PRO A 437 -3.63 -9.67 -12.82
N ARG A 438 -3.33 -10.33 -11.69
CA ARG A 438 -1.99 -10.84 -11.40
C ARG A 438 -1.57 -11.92 -12.38
N ARG A 439 -2.48 -12.83 -12.71
CA ARG A 439 -2.20 -13.91 -13.67
C ARG A 439 -1.91 -13.33 -15.04
N GLU A 440 -2.76 -12.43 -15.53
CA GLU A 440 -2.56 -11.74 -16.82
C GLU A 440 -1.20 -11.03 -16.86
N PHE A 441 -0.87 -10.28 -15.80
CA PHE A 441 0.44 -9.63 -15.72
C PHE A 441 1.61 -10.63 -15.77
N ILE A 442 1.52 -11.77 -15.08
CA ILE A 442 2.57 -12.80 -15.15
C ILE A 442 2.66 -13.38 -16.56
N GLU A 443 1.52 -13.66 -17.20
CA GLU A 443 1.46 -14.21 -18.57
C GLU A 443 2.05 -13.26 -19.61
N GLU A 444 1.74 -11.96 -19.52
CA GLU A 444 2.28 -10.94 -20.43
C GLU A 444 3.79 -10.70 -20.27
N ASN A 445 4.32 -10.90 -19.06
CA ASN A 445 5.71 -10.56 -18.74
C ASN A 445 6.64 -11.78 -18.62
N ALA A 446 6.10 -13.00 -18.61
CA ALA A 446 6.89 -14.21 -18.58
C ALA A 446 7.37 -14.59 -19.99
N GLN A 447 8.66 -14.39 -20.28
CA GLN A 447 9.25 -14.85 -21.55
C GLN A 447 9.28 -16.39 -21.71
N TYR A 448 9.15 -17.17 -20.61
CA TYR A 448 9.22 -18.64 -20.62
C TYR A 448 8.42 -19.31 -19.47
N ALA A 449 7.15 -18.97 -19.26
CA ALA A 449 6.30 -19.75 -18.35
C ALA A 449 5.48 -20.79 -19.13
N ASN A 450 5.97 -22.03 -19.21
CA ASN A 450 5.05 -23.16 -19.38
C ASN A 450 4.34 -23.33 -18.03
N ILE A 451 3.11 -22.85 -17.96
CA ILE A 451 2.25 -23.05 -16.80
C ILE A 451 1.85 -24.53 -16.81
N ASP A 452 2.17 -25.28 -15.75
CA ASP A 452 1.60 -26.61 -15.55
C ASP A 452 0.07 -26.47 -15.44
N ALA A 453 -0.63 -27.21 -16.30
CA ALA A 453 -2.07 -27.15 -16.52
C ALA A 453 -2.92 -27.57 -15.32
#